data_AF-A0A2R6IDU1-F1
#
_entry.id   AF-A0A2R6IDU1-F1
#
_cell.length_a   1.000
_cell.length_b   1.000
_cell.length_c   1.000
_cell.angle_alpha   90.00
_cell.angle_beta   90.00
_cell.angle_gamma   90.00
#
_symmetry.space_group_name_H-M   'P 1'
#
loop_
_entity.id
_entity.type
_entity.pdbx_description
1 polymer ?
#
loop_
_entity_poly.entity_id
_entity_poly.type
_entity_poly.pdbx_seq_one_letter_code
_entity_poly.pdbx_strand_id
1 'polypeptide(L)'
;MAAETDGEYASGFGQVSRTAGIVFRYALLAAALVGIVALAVLLVYVANDAIQPLTADPGWHLTFFLTLVVPTVAVAAYLAAVARSVAAVKFGLTVVGALIVGLMFAGGAAMIFVDILAPLTWFAYVLALVVPAALVVGLQRASGRLSFLTRALVTVALFYVSLFGLPGFVGAALGVPQVVPSLATVVLGLPFVPTDWMMITVTLGAVVAAVAGAYAARIGGRRAGLAAGGAALAGIAASAFVGPAIGVDPMPATVLASIAVVPAATYAGGGAVRPYERPGLVLAGTIIGGALLGAAAVDAVGFAGPQSWVDWQFLTNSHSSTAENAGLYPAIGGSILLMVTVAMLSFPLGVGAAVYLEEYAPDNRFKRLVDVNISNLAGVPSVVYGLLGLGVFVTYLGQPTGTVLIGGATLALHADIVVA
;
A
#
# COMPACT_ATOMS: atom_id res chain seq x y z
N MET A 1 10.32 34.28 -11.27
CA MET A 1 10.80 35.39 -12.13
C MET A 1 10.11 35.21 -13.47
N ALA A 2 9.32 36.20 -13.88
CA ALA A 2 8.63 36.38 -15.17
C ALA A 2 7.68 35.27 -15.68
N ALA A 3 6.38 35.49 -15.48
CA ALA A 3 5.34 35.10 -16.44
C ALA A 3 4.36 36.27 -16.60
N GLU A 4 4.91 37.45 -16.95
CA GLU A 4 4.18 38.41 -17.77
C GLU A 4 4.43 37.97 -19.22
N THR A 5 3.50 37.19 -19.76
CA THR A 5 3.40 37.03 -21.21
C THR A 5 2.26 37.92 -21.68
N ASP A 6 2.66 39.04 -22.25
CA ASP A 6 1.83 39.99 -22.97
C ASP A 6 0.94 39.28 -24.00
N GLY A 7 -0.36 39.26 -23.73
CA GLY A 7 -1.24 40.29 -24.31
C GLY A 7 -1.39 40.42 -25.83
N GLU A 8 -0.77 39.61 -26.70
CA GLU A 8 -0.84 39.88 -28.16
C GLU A 8 -1.40 38.77 -29.06
N TYR A 9 -1.73 37.58 -28.53
CA TYR A 9 -2.34 36.49 -29.32
C TYR A 9 -3.85 36.26 -29.07
N ALA A 10 -4.49 37.08 -28.24
CA ALA A 10 -5.91 36.92 -27.87
C ALA A 10 -6.86 37.92 -28.57
N SER A 11 -6.48 38.51 -29.70
CA SER A 11 -7.30 39.49 -30.41
C SER A 11 -8.34 38.89 -31.38
N GLY A 12 -8.41 37.56 -31.51
CA GLY A 12 -9.36 36.84 -32.38
C GLY A 12 -10.57 36.21 -31.68
N PHE A 13 -10.58 36.11 -30.34
CA PHE A 13 -11.73 35.61 -29.59
C PHE A 13 -12.50 36.80 -29.01
N GLY A 14 -13.74 36.97 -29.47
CA GLY A 14 -14.61 38.07 -29.03
C GLY A 14 -14.66 38.19 -27.50
N GLN A 15 -14.66 39.43 -27.00
CA GLN A 15 -14.71 39.73 -25.58
C GLN A 15 -15.94 39.06 -24.96
N VAL A 16 -15.75 37.91 -24.29
CA VAL A 16 -16.83 37.23 -23.57
C VAL A 16 -17.28 38.17 -22.46
N SER A 17 -18.58 38.47 -22.42
CA SER A 17 -19.20 39.30 -21.38
C SER A 17 -18.72 38.86 -20.01
N ARG A 18 -18.13 39.77 -19.22
CA ARG A 18 -17.69 39.50 -17.83
C ARG A 18 -18.81 38.87 -17.01
N THR A 19 -20.06 39.27 -17.27
CA THR A 19 -21.26 38.71 -16.64
C THR A 19 -21.46 37.25 -17.00
N ALA A 20 -21.30 36.86 -18.27
CA ALA A 20 -21.42 35.47 -18.70
C ALA A 20 -20.33 34.58 -18.06
N GLY A 21 -19.10 35.08 -17.95
CA GLY A 21 -18.01 34.38 -17.25
C GLY A 21 -18.29 34.17 -15.76
N ILE A 22 -18.84 35.18 -15.08
CA ILE A 22 -19.22 35.08 -13.66
C ILE A 22 -20.38 34.09 -13.47
N VAL A 23 -21.43 34.18 -14.30
CA VAL A 23 -22.57 33.26 -14.27
C VAL A 23 -22.13 31.82 -14.52
N PHE A 24 -21.27 31.60 -15.52
CA PHE A 24 -20.72 30.28 -15.82
C PHE A 24 -19.91 29.71 -14.65
N ARG A 25 -19.05 30.52 -14.01
CA ARG A 25 -18.27 30.09 -12.83
C ARG A 25 -19.17 29.67 -11.66
N TYR A 26 -20.20 30.46 -11.36
CA TYR A 26 -21.14 30.11 -10.29
C TYR A 26 -22.01 28.90 -10.65
N ALA A 27 -22.39 28.74 -11.92
CA ALA A 27 -23.09 27.55 -12.38
C ALA A 27 -22.23 26.28 -12.25
N LEU A 28 -20.95 26.35 -12.60
CA LEU A 28 -20.00 25.25 -12.40
C LEU A 28 -19.81 24.92 -10.92
N LEU A 29 -19.65 25.94 -10.06
CA LEU A 29 -19.51 25.74 -8.61
C LEU A 29 -20.78 25.12 -8.03
N ALA A 30 -21.95 25.60 -8.42
CA ALA A 30 -23.23 25.05 -7.99
C ALA A 30 -23.39 23.60 -8.45
N ALA A 31 -23.07 23.28 -9.71
CA ALA A 31 -23.11 21.92 -10.23
C ALA A 31 -22.15 20.99 -9.49
N ALA A 32 -20.92 21.44 -9.21
CA ALA A 32 -19.95 20.67 -8.42
C ALA A 32 -20.43 20.44 -6.98
N LEU A 33 -20.98 21.47 -6.33
CA LEU A 33 -21.50 21.37 -4.97
C LEU A 33 -22.72 20.43 -4.91
N VAL A 34 -23.63 20.51 -5.87
CA VAL A 34 -24.75 19.57 -6.00
C VAL A 34 -24.23 18.14 -6.21
N GLY A 35 -23.22 17.94 -7.05
CA GLY A 35 -22.59 16.64 -7.25
C GLY A 35 -21.98 16.07 -5.97
N ILE A 36 -21.23 16.88 -5.23
CA ILE A 36 -20.61 16.49 -3.95
C ILE A 36 -21.68 16.14 -2.92
N VAL A 37 -22.73 16.95 -2.79
CA VAL A 37 -23.82 16.70 -1.85
C VAL A 37 -24.59 15.44 -2.24
N ALA A 38 -24.91 15.25 -3.52
CA ALA A 38 -25.59 14.06 -4.01
C ALA A 38 -24.76 12.78 -3.76
N LEU A 39 -23.44 12.85 -4.01
CA LEU A 39 -22.52 11.75 -3.70
C LEU A 39 -22.46 11.48 -2.20
N ALA A 40 -22.40 12.51 -1.36
CA ALA A 40 -22.39 12.35 0.10
C ALA A 40 -23.68 11.68 0.59
N VAL A 41 -24.84 12.09 0.08
CA VAL A 41 -26.14 11.47 0.39
C VAL A 41 -26.15 10.01 -0.06
N LEU A 42 -25.72 9.72 -1.29
CA LEU A 42 -25.60 8.35 -1.81
C LEU A 42 -24.73 7.49 -0.88
N LEU A 43 -23.55 7.99 -0.49
CA LEU A 43 -22.62 7.26 0.38
C LEU A 43 -23.22 7.00 1.76
N VAL A 44 -23.99 7.93 2.32
CA VAL A 44 -24.72 7.72 3.58
C VAL A 44 -25.77 6.62 3.43
N TYR A 45 -26.54 6.62 2.34
CA TYR A 45 -27.52 5.56 2.07
C TYR A 45 -26.84 4.19 1.92
N VAL A 46 -25.78 4.11 1.13
CA VAL A 46 -25.02 2.87 0.93
C VAL A 46 -24.40 2.38 2.24
N ALA A 47 -23.81 3.27 3.04
CA ALA A 47 -23.24 2.90 4.33
C ALA A 47 -24.30 2.40 5.33
N ASN A 48 -25.46 3.06 5.37
CA ASN A 48 -26.57 2.64 6.21
C ASN A 48 -27.14 1.29 5.76
N ASP A 49 -27.27 1.06 4.46
CA ASP A 49 -27.75 -0.20 3.90
C ASP A 49 -26.75 -1.36 4.12
N ALA A 50 -25.45 -1.07 4.03
CA ALA A 50 -24.38 -2.05 4.23
C ALA A 50 -24.19 -2.45 5.70
N ILE A 51 -24.22 -1.49 6.63
CA ILE A 51 -23.95 -1.74 8.06
C ILE A 51 -25.22 -2.03 8.84
N GLN A 52 -26.35 -1.49 8.39
CA GLN A 52 -27.66 -1.62 9.03
C GLN A 52 -27.64 -1.35 10.54
N PRO A 53 -27.02 -0.24 11.01
CA PRO A 53 -26.73 -0.04 12.43
C PRO A 53 -27.97 -0.05 13.32
N LEU A 54 -29.13 0.36 12.79
CA LEU A 54 -30.40 0.42 13.52
C LEU A 54 -31.07 -0.95 13.73
N THR A 55 -30.55 -2.02 13.14
CA THR A 55 -31.06 -3.39 13.33
C THR A 55 -30.51 -4.05 14.59
N ALA A 56 -29.48 -3.47 15.21
CA ALA A 56 -28.87 -4.01 16.41
C ALA A 56 -29.79 -3.88 17.63
N ASP A 57 -29.59 -4.75 18.61
CA ASP A 57 -30.32 -4.68 19.87
C ASP A 57 -30.03 -3.34 20.59
N PRO A 58 -31.02 -2.74 21.27
CA PRO A 58 -30.77 -1.58 22.13
C PRO A 58 -29.65 -1.81 23.16
N GLY A 59 -29.50 -3.05 23.64
CA GLY A 59 -28.42 -3.46 24.53
C GLY A 59 -27.03 -3.41 23.89
N TRP A 60 -26.93 -3.70 22.58
CA TRP A 60 -25.69 -3.53 21.82
C TRP A 60 -25.27 -2.06 21.77
N HIS A 61 -26.20 -1.16 21.43
CA HIS A 61 -25.96 0.27 21.40
C HIS A 61 -25.56 0.81 22.77
N LEU A 62 -26.27 0.41 23.83
CA LEU A 62 -25.97 0.84 25.20
C LEU A 62 -24.58 0.36 25.63
N THR A 63 -24.22 -0.88 25.31
CA THR A 63 -22.91 -1.45 25.66
C THR A 63 -21.79 -0.63 25.03
N PHE A 64 -21.80 -0.43 23.72
CA PHE A 64 -20.77 0.40 23.07
C PHE A 64 -20.83 1.87 23.46
N PHE A 65 -22.03 2.41 23.76
CA PHE A 65 -22.13 3.77 24.28
C PHE A 65 -21.40 3.90 25.63
N LEU A 66 -21.57 2.95 26.53
CA LEU A 66 -20.95 2.96 27.86
C LEU A 66 -19.47 2.56 27.86
N THR A 67 -19.06 1.61 27.03
CA THR A 67 -17.66 1.13 27.02
C THR A 67 -16.76 1.95 26.11
N LEU A 68 -17.28 2.50 25.02
CA LEU A 68 -16.49 3.21 24.01
C LEU A 68 -16.79 4.70 23.98
N VAL A 69 -18.05 5.11 23.77
CA VAL A 69 -18.39 6.52 23.50
C VAL A 69 -18.18 7.40 24.74
N VAL A 70 -18.82 7.06 25.86
CA VAL A 70 -18.75 7.83 27.10
C VAL A 70 -17.30 7.98 27.60
N PRO A 71 -16.50 6.92 27.71
CA PRO A 71 -15.12 7.03 28.16
C PRO A 71 -14.24 7.81 27.19
N THR A 72 -14.41 7.61 25.87
CA THR A 72 -13.62 8.32 24.85
C THR A 72 -13.90 9.82 24.89
N VAL A 73 -15.17 10.22 24.93
CA VAL A 73 -15.56 11.63 25.02
C VAL A 73 -15.09 12.24 26.33
N ALA A 74 -15.24 11.54 27.45
CA ALA A 74 -14.78 12.02 28.75
C ALA A 74 -13.26 12.27 28.77
N VAL A 75 -12.46 11.32 28.27
CA VAL A 75 -11.00 11.46 28.20
C VAL A 75 -10.60 12.55 27.21
N ALA A 76 -11.20 12.61 26.02
CA ALA A 76 -10.91 13.64 25.03
C ALA A 76 -11.25 15.04 25.56
N ALA A 77 -12.41 15.20 26.20
CA ALA A 77 -12.84 16.45 26.81
C ALA A 77 -11.93 16.86 27.96
N TYR A 78 -11.54 15.92 28.83
CA TYR A 78 -10.58 16.18 29.90
C TYR A 78 -9.23 16.66 29.35
N LEU A 79 -8.69 15.97 28.33
CA LEU A 79 -7.42 16.34 27.72
C LEU A 79 -7.48 17.70 27.01
N ALA A 80 -8.59 18.01 26.33
CA ALA A 80 -8.77 19.24 25.58
C ALA A 80 -9.09 20.44 26.48
N ALA A 81 -10.04 20.30 27.42
CA ALA A 81 -10.58 21.40 28.21
C ALA A 81 -9.82 21.62 29.52
N VAL A 82 -9.48 20.54 30.23
CA VAL A 82 -8.84 20.62 31.56
C VAL A 82 -7.32 20.66 31.41
N ALA A 83 -6.75 19.68 30.70
CA ALA A 83 -5.30 19.59 30.51
C ALA A 83 -4.75 20.51 29.41
N ARG A 84 -5.64 21.24 28.68
CA ARG A 84 -5.31 22.13 27.55
C ARG A 84 -4.30 21.55 26.55
N SER A 85 -4.33 20.24 26.36
CA SER A 85 -3.32 19.47 25.63
C SER A 85 -3.89 18.97 24.30
N VAL A 86 -4.13 19.90 23.36
CA VAL A 86 -4.63 19.56 22.02
C VAL A 86 -3.68 18.62 21.28
N ALA A 87 -2.36 18.74 21.51
CA ALA A 87 -1.35 17.84 20.97
C ALA A 87 -1.57 16.39 21.43
N ALA A 88 -1.94 16.15 22.68
CA ALA A 88 -2.22 14.83 23.22
C ALA A 88 -3.47 14.21 22.57
N VAL A 89 -4.55 14.99 22.37
CA VAL A 89 -5.76 14.50 21.69
C VAL A 89 -5.45 14.11 20.24
N LYS A 90 -4.76 15.00 19.50
CA LYS A 90 -4.34 14.71 18.12
C LYS A 90 -3.48 13.46 18.06
N PHE A 91 -2.49 13.35 18.94
CA PHE A 91 -1.61 12.18 19.00
C PHE A 91 -2.38 10.88 19.27
N GLY A 92 -3.27 10.86 20.27
CA GLY A 92 -4.08 9.68 20.59
C GLY A 92 -4.96 9.23 19.43
N LEU A 93 -5.61 10.18 18.74
CA LEU A 93 -6.39 9.89 17.54
C LEU A 93 -5.53 9.40 16.38
N THR A 94 -4.33 9.95 16.19
CA THR A 94 -3.40 9.48 15.16
C THR A 94 -2.91 8.06 15.44
N VAL A 95 -2.66 7.68 16.70
CA VAL A 95 -2.30 6.30 17.06
C VAL A 95 -3.41 5.33 16.67
N VAL A 96 -4.67 5.64 17.01
CA VAL A 96 -5.83 4.81 16.66
C VAL A 96 -6.03 4.78 15.14
N GLY A 97 -5.97 5.93 14.48
CA GLY A 97 -6.10 6.03 13.03
C GLY A 97 -5.03 5.24 12.30
N ALA A 98 -3.77 5.32 12.75
CA ALA A 98 -2.66 4.54 12.20
C ALA A 98 -2.89 3.03 12.36
N LEU A 99 -3.44 2.59 13.49
CA LEU A 99 -3.79 1.18 13.70
C LEU A 99 -4.92 0.74 12.76
N ILE A 100 -6.00 1.51 12.66
CA ILE A 100 -7.15 1.17 11.80
C ILE A 100 -6.72 1.12 10.33
N VAL A 101 -6.06 2.18 9.84
CA VAL A 101 -5.57 2.23 8.46
C VAL A 101 -4.54 1.12 8.21
N GLY A 102 -3.65 0.88 9.18
CA GLY A 102 -2.70 -0.21 9.14
C GLY A 102 -3.38 -1.58 8.99
N LEU A 103 -4.43 -1.85 9.77
CA LEU A 103 -5.19 -3.10 9.71
C LEU A 103 -5.89 -3.27 8.36
N MET A 104 -6.47 -2.20 7.82
CA MET A 104 -7.09 -2.22 6.49
C MET A 104 -6.06 -2.57 5.40
N PHE A 105 -4.89 -1.94 5.43
CA PHE A 105 -3.83 -2.23 4.46
C PHE A 105 -3.25 -3.64 4.67
N ALA A 106 -3.11 -4.07 5.91
CA ALA A 106 -2.58 -5.38 6.25
C ALA A 106 -3.51 -6.52 5.82
N GLY A 107 -4.83 -6.34 5.84
CA GLY A 107 -5.78 -7.30 5.28
C GLY A 107 -5.55 -7.52 3.77
N GLY A 108 -5.41 -6.44 3.01
CA GLY A 108 -5.08 -6.52 1.58
C GLY A 108 -3.70 -7.15 1.32
N ALA A 109 -2.70 -6.79 2.12
CA ALA A 109 -1.37 -7.38 2.01
C ALA A 109 -1.34 -8.87 2.39
N ALA A 110 -2.13 -9.29 3.39
CA ALA A 110 -2.22 -10.70 3.77
C ALA A 110 -2.82 -11.53 2.63
N MET A 111 -3.86 -11.02 1.95
CA MET A 111 -4.45 -11.66 0.78
C MET A 111 -3.41 -11.96 -0.32
N ILE A 112 -2.44 -11.06 -0.52
CA ILE A 112 -1.35 -11.30 -1.48
C ILE A 112 -0.60 -12.58 -1.13
N PHE A 113 -0.27 -12.80 0.14
CA PHE A 113 0.52 -13.96 0.54
C PHE A 113 -0.30 -15.24 0.73
N VAL A 114 -1.61 -15.12 0.96
CA VAL A 114 -2.50 -16.29 1.11
C VAL A 114 -2.81 -16.89 -0.26
N ASP A 115 -3.12 -16.05 -1.26
CA ASP A 115 -3.75 -16.55 -2.49
C ASP A 115 -3.04 -16.17 -3.79
N ILE A 116 -2.18 -15.14 -3.76
CA ILE A 116 -1.53 -14.62 -4.98
C ILE A 116 -0.10 -15.12 -5.10
N LEU A 117 0.70 -14.92 -4.05
CA LEU A 117 2.13 -15.15 -4.05
C LEU A 117 2.51 -16.02 -2.86
N ALA A 118 2.85 -17.27 -3.15
CA ALA A 118 3.25 -18.22 -2.11
C ALA A 118 4.41 -17.64 -1.26
N PRO A 119 4.36 -17.73 0.08
CA PRO A 119 5.40 -17.20 0.96
C PRO A 119 6.80 -17.73 0.63
N LEU A 120 6.90 -18.99 0.21
CA LEU A 120 8.15 -19.59 -0.26
C LEU A 120 8.71 -18.93 -1.53
N THR A 121 7.84 -18.64 -2.50
CA THR A 121 8.22 -17.93 -3.73
C THR A 121 8.72 -16.53 -3.42
N TRP A 122 7.96 -15.77 -2.61
CA TRP A 122 8.39 -14.47 -2.14
C TRP A 122 9.76 -14.53 -1.43
N PHE A 123 9.92 -15.46 -0.50
CA PHE A 123 11.16 -15.67 0.25
C PHE A 123 12.35 -15.95 -0.67
N ALA A 124 12.17 -16.84 -1.65
CA ALA A 124 13.19 -17.18 -2.63
C ALA A 124 13.65 -15.95 -3.44
N TYR A 125 12.71 -15.13 -3.92
CA TYR A 125 13.06 -13.91 -4.66
C TYR A 125 13.67 -12.81 -3.79
N VAL A 126 13.22 -12.67 -2.53
CA VAL A 126 13.86 -11.74 -1.58
C VAL A 126 15.31 -12.15 -1.34
N LEU A 127 15.59 -13.45 -1.13
CA LEU A 127 16.97 -13.94 -1.02
C LEU A 127 17.76 -13.73 -2.31
N ALA A 128 17.13 -13.96 -3.47
CA ALA A 128 17.73 -13.71 -4.77
C ALA A 128 18.11 -12.24 -5.01
N LEU A 129 17.55 -11.30 -4.24
CA LEU A 129 17.93 -9.88 -4.27
C LEU A 129 18.92 -9.51 -3.14
N VAL A 130 18.67 -9.98 -1.93
CA VAL A 130 19.45 -9.60 -0.73
C VAL A 130 20.85 -10.21 -0.74
N VAL A 131 20.98 -11.48 -1.15
CA VAL A 131 22.29 -12.16 -1.20
C VAL A 131 23.26 -11.49 -2.16
N PRO A 132 22.93 -11.26 -3.45
CA PRO A 132 23.85 -10.54 -4.35
C PRO A 132 24.10 -9.09 -3.89
N ALA A 133 23.10 -8.40 -3.31
CA ALA A 133 23.32 -7.08 -2.73
C ALA A 133 24.38 -7.11 -1.60
N ALA A 134 24.28 -8.08 -0.69
CA ALA A 134 25.24 -8.26 0.39
C ALA A 134 26.64 -8.60 -0.14
N LEU A 135 26.74 -9.47 -1.16
CA LEU A 135 27.99 -9.79 -1.83
C LEU A 135 28.62 -8.55 -2.48
N VAL A 136 27.82 -7.73 -3.17
CA VAL A 136 28.29 -6.48 -3.79
C VAL A 136 28.80 -5.52 -2.72
N VAL A 137 28.07 -5.30 -1.63
CA VAL A 137 28.52 -4.44 -0.52
C VAL A 137 29.81 -4.99 0.11
N GLY A 138 29.92 -6.31 0.29
CA GLY A 138 31.13 -6.96 0.81
C GLY A 138 32.34 -6.76 -0.11
N LEU A 139 32.15 -6.98 -1.42
CA LEU A 139 33.17 -6.75 -2.44
C LEU A 139 33.60 -5.28 -2.46
N GLN A 140 32.66 -4.33 -2.36
CA GLN A 140 32.98 -2.91 -2.35
C GLN A 140 33.81 -2.49 -1.13
N ARG A 141 33.55 -3.09 0.05
CA ARG A 141 34.34 -2.85 1.26
C ARG A 141 35.73 -3.48 1.19
N ALA A 142 35.85 -4.65 0.58
CA ALA A 142 37.12 -5.38 0.49
C ALA A 142 38.04 -4.88 -0.62
N SER A 143 37.48 -4.35 -1.71
CA SER A 143 38.24 -4.02 -2.92
C SER A 143 38.12 -2.53 -3.29
N GLY A 144 38.98 -1.71 -2.67
CA GLY A 144 39.18 -0.31 -3.06
C GLY A 144 39.94 -0.10 -4.38
N ARG A 145 40.29 -1.18 -5.10
CA ARG A 145 41.16 -1.15 -6.30
C ARG A 145 40.50 -1.60 -7.61
N LEU A 146 39.21 -2.00 -7.59
CA LEU A 146 38.52 -2.40 -8.83
C LEU A 146 38.15 -1.16 -9.66
N SER A 147 38.34 -1.24 -10.97
CA SER A 147 37.84 -0.21 -11.89
C SER A 147 36.32 -0.11 -11.80
N PHE A 148 35.76 1.07 -12.08
CA PHE A 148 34.32 1.29 -12.09
C PHE A 148 33.59 0.29 -12.99
N LEU A 149 34.14 0.04 -14.19
CA LEU A 149 33.56 -0.87 -15.19
C LEU A 149 33.52 -2.31 -14.65
N THR A 150 34.59 -2.77 -14.01
CA THR A 150 34.62 -4.10 -13.38
C THR A 150 33.57 -4.21 -12.28
N ARG A 151 33.42 -3.18 -11.44
CA ARG A 151 32.42 -3.15 -10.36
C ARG A 151 30.99 -3.19 -10.92
N ALA A 152 30.72 -2.42 -11.97
CA ALA A 152 29.41 -2.41 -12.63
C ALA A 152 29.09 -3.78 -13.24
N LEU A 153 30.02 -4.35 -14.01
CA LEU A 153 29.82 -5.68 -14.62
C LEU A 153 29.63 -6.78 -13.59
N VAL A 154 30.42 -6.80 -12.51
CA VAL A 154 30.29 -7.80 -11.44
C VAL A 154 28.95 -7.64 -10.72
N THR A 155 28.50 -6.41 -10.48
CA THR A 155 27.18 -6.15 -9.86
C THR A 155 26.06 -6.68 -10.76
N VAL A 156 26.06 -6.30 -12.04
CA VAL A 156 25.07 -6.76 -13.01
C VAL A 156 25.08 -8.28 -13.14
N ALA A 157 26.27 -8.88 -13.26
CA ALA A 157 26.41 -10.34 -13.36
C ALA A 157 25.89 -11.06 -12.11
N LEU A 158 26.21 -10.58 -10.91
CA LEU A 158 25.73 -11.20 -9.66
C LEU A 158 24.21 -11.16 -9.55
N PHE A 159 23.58 -10.02 -9.83
CA PHE A 159 22.12 -9.92 -9.83
C PHE A 159 21.49 -10.76 -10.94
N TYR A 160 22.08 -10.76 -12.14
CA TYR A 160 21.60 -11.56 -13.26
C TYR A 160 21.60 -13.06 -12.94
N VAL A 161 22.74 -13.59 -12.48
CA VAL A 161 22.87 -15.01 -12.14
C VAL A 161 21.95 -15.37 -10.96
N SER A 162 21.83 -14.49 -9.97
CA SER A 162 20.97 -14.73 -8.80
C SER A 162 19.48 -14.79 -9.17
N LEU A 163 19.00 -13.91 -10.05
CA LEU A 163 17.58 -13.85 -10.43
C LEU A 163 17.23 -14.84 -11.54
N PHE A 164 18.09 -15.00 -12.54
CA PHE A 164 17.77 -15.71 -13.78
C PHE A 164 18.62 -16.97 -14.01
N GLY A 165 19.75 -17.13 -13.31
CA GLY A 165 20.70 -18.21 -13.57
C GLY A 165 21.48 -18.00 -14.88
N LEU A 166 22.19 -19.04 -15.33
CA LEU A 166 22.94 -19.00 -16.60
C LEU A 166 22.49 -20.14 -17.53
N PRO A 167 22.24 -19.87 -18.83
CA PRO A 167 22.27 -18.56 -19.48
C PRO A 167 20.97 -17.75 -19.25
N GLY A 168 20.09 -18.19 -18.34
CA GLY A 168 18.88 -17.48 -17.93
C GLY A 168 17.93 -17.20 -19.10
N PHE A 169 17.29 -16.02 -19.08
CA PHE A 169 16.37 -15.62 -20.15
C PHE A 169 17.07 -15.42 -21.51
N VAL A 170 18.38 -15.09 -21.51
CA VAL A 170 19.16 -14.97 -22.75
C VAL A 170 19.36 -16.35 -23.36
N GLY A 171 19.62 -17.36 -22.52
CA GLY A 171 19.66 -18.76 -22.93
C GLY A 171 18.33 -19.23 -23.51
N ALA A 172 17.23 -18.95 -22.81
CA ALA A 172 15.89 -19.29 -23.26
C ALA A 172 15.56 -18.69 -24.64
N ALA A 173 15.91 -17.42 -24.88
CA ALA A 173 15.73 -16.76 -26.17
C ALA A 173 16.56 -17.39 -27.30
N LEU A 174 17.70 -18.01 -26.96
CA LEU A 174 18.60 -18.67 -27.89
C LEU A 174 18.40 -20.20 -27.95
N GLY A 175 17.39 -20.73 -27.27
CA GLY A 175 17.14 -22.19 -27.18
C GLY A 175 18.19 -22.98 -26.40
N VAL A 176 19.01 -22.30 -25.60
CA VAL A 176 20.08 -22.92 -24.79
C VAL A 176 19.52 -23.32 -23.42
N PRO A 177 19.62 -24.61 -23.02
CA PRO A 177 19.18 -25.07 -21.70
C PRO A 177 19.89 -24.34 -20.56
N GLN A 178 19.19 -24.20 -19.43
CA GLN A 178 19.77 -23.63 -18.23
C GLN A 178 20.86 -24.55 -17.67
N VAL A 179 22.06 -24.01 -17.52
CA VAL A 179 23.24 -24.72 -16.99
C VAL A 179 23.42 -24.44 -15.51
N VAL A 180 23.21 -23.19 -15.08
CA VAL A 180 23.31 -22.77 -13.68
C VAL A 180 21.92 -22.33 -13.21
N PRO A 181 21.36 -22.98 -12.17
CA PRO A 181 20.09 -22.56 -11.58
C PRO A 181 20.21 -21.15 -10.98
N SER A 182 19.10 -20.40 -10.97
CA SER A 182 19.06 -19.13 -10.26
C SER A 182 19.05 -19.37 -8.75
N LEU A 183 19.38 -18.36 -7.94
CA LEU A 183 19.31 -18.52 -6.49
C LEU A 183 17.85 -18.78 -6.05
N ALA A 184 16.88 -18.14 -6.72
CA ALA A 184 15.47 -18.41 -6.47
C ALA A 184 15.11 -19.89 -6.71
N THR A 185 15.51 -20.48 -7.84
CA THR A 185 15.20 -21.90 -8.11
C THR A 185 15.93 -22.84 -7.16
N VAL A 186 17.13 -22.50 -6.71
CA VAL A 186 17.84 -23.25 -5.67
C VAL A 186 17.06 -23.24 -4.36
N VAL A 187 16.57 -22.08 -3.91
CA VAL A 187 15.79 -21.97 -2.66
C VAL A 187 14.47 -22.73 -2.77
N LEU A 188 13.79 -22.64 -3.90
CA LEU A 188 12.54 -23.37 -4.16
C LEU A 188 12.72 -24.90 -4.15
N GLY A 189 13.92 -25.39 -4.47
CA GLY A 189 14.25 -26.82 -4.51
C GLY A 189 14.77 -27.40 -3.19
N LEU A 190 14.84 -26.61 -2.11
CA LEU A 190 15.35 -27.09 -0.83
C LEU A 190 14.41 -28.12 -0.19
N PRO A 191 14.92 -29.23 0.36
CA PRO A 191 14.11 -30.28 0.98
C PRO A 191 13.47 -29.83 2.30
N PHE A 192 14.06 -28.82 2.95
CA PHE A 192 13.57 -28.24 4.19
C PHE A 192 13.54 -26.72 4.03
N VAL A 193 12.36 -26.14 4.22
CA VAL A 193 12.14 -24.69 4.16
C VAL A 193 11.52 -24.21 5.47
N PRO A 194 11.77 -22.96 5.88
CA PRO A 194 11.08 -22.37 7.03
C PRO A 194 9.56 -22.34 6.80
N THR A 195 8.80 -22.29 7.89
CA THR A 195 7.34 -22.13 7.80
C THR A 195 6.96 -20.74 7.26
N ASP A 196 5.76 -20.61 6.71
CA ASP A 196 5.30 -19.38 6.05
C ASP A 196 5.43 -18.13 6.92
N TRP A 197 5.01 -18.20 8.17
CA TRP A 197 5.12 -17.08 9.11
C TRP A 197 6.57 -16.70 9.43
N MET A 198 7.51 -17.67 9.46
CA MET A 198 8.94 -17.40 9.66
C MET A 198 9.52 -16.67 8.46
N MET A 199 9.17 -17.12 7.25
CA MET A 199 9.59 -16.48 6.01
C MET A 199 9.12 -15.01 5.97
N ILE A 200 7.85 -14.75 6.25
CA ILE A 200 7.30 -13.39 6.31
C ILE A 200 7.97 -12.57 7.42
N THR A 201 8.18 -13.13 8.61
CA THR A 201 8.88 -12.44 9.71
C THR A 201 10.28 -11.98 9.28
N VAL A 202 11.04 -12.82 8.58
CA VAL A 202 12.39 -12.49 8.14
C VAL A 202 12.39 -11.49 6.98
N THR A 203 11.49 -11.62 6.01
CA THR A 203 11.52 -10.74 4.83
C THR A 203 10.83 -9.41 5.04
N LEU A 204 9.64 -9.43 5.65
CA LEU A 204 8.80 -8.25 5.86
C LEU A 204 9.00 -7.71 7.27
N GLY A 205 8.88 -8.60 8.26
CA GLY A 205 9.00 -8.24 9.67
C GLY A 205 10.35 -7.62 10.03
N ALA A 206 11.46 -8.13 9.47
CA ALA A 206 12.79 -7.57 9.73
C ALA A 206 12.96 -6.15 9.17
N VAL A 207 12.36 -5.84 8.01
CA VAL A 207 12.38 -4.49 7.44
C VAL A 207 11.60 -3.54 8.34
N VAL A 208 10.40 -3.92 8.76
CA VAL A 208 9.57 -3.12 9.67
C VAL A 208 10.27 -2.94 11.01
N ALA A 209 10.85 -4.00 11.57
CA ALA A 209 11.62 -3.94 12.80
C ALA A 209 12.85 -3.01 12.69
N ALA A 210 13.55 -3.03 11.55
CA ALA A 210 14.66 -2.12 11.29
C ALA A 210 14.19 -0.66 11.20
N VAL A 211 13.06 -0.39 10.53
CA VAL A 211 12.45 0.95 10.47
C VAL A 211 12.01 1.41 11.86
N ALA A 212 11.37 0.54 12.64
CA ALA A 212 10.95 0.83 14.00
C ALA A 212 12.15 1.13 14.90
N GLY A 213 13.21 0.34 14.80
CA GLY A 213 14.47 0.59 15.49
C GLY A 213 15.15 1.89 15.06
N ALA A 214 15.16 2.21 13.77
CA ALA A 214 15.70 3.48 13.26
C ALA A 214 14.90 4.68 13.76
N TYR A 215 13.57 4.59 13.80
CA TYR A 215 12.69 5.62 14.36
C TYR A 215 12.97 5.82 15.86
N ALA A 216 13.00 4.74 16.64
CA ALA A 216 13.30 4.81 18.07
C ALA A 216 14.72 5.30 18.35
N ALA A 217 15.70 4.99 17.49
CA ALA A 217 17.06 5.48 17.61
C ALA A 217 17.15 7.00 17.49
N ARG A 218 16.31 7.62 16.66
CA ARG A 218 16.23 9.09 16.52
C ARG A 218 15.70 9.77 17.78
N ILE A 219 14.92 9.06 18.60
CA ILE A 219 14.29 9.61 19.81
C ILE A 219 15.14 9.34 21.05
N GLY A 220 15.59 8.10 21.24
CA GLY A 220 16.26 7.64 22.47
C GLY A 220 17.71 7.18 22.27
N GLY A 221 18.32 7.47 21.12
CA GLY A 221 19.68 7.06 20.78
C GLY A 221 19.81 5.58 20.43
N ARG A 222 21.04 5.13 20.19
CA ARG A 222 21.34 3.81 19.59
C ARG A 222 20.81 2.62 20.42
N ARG A 223 20.87 2.68 21.75
CA ARG A 223 20.37 1.60 22.63
C ARG A 223 18.85 1.45 22.56
N ALA A 224 18.12 2.56 22.58
CA ALA A 224 16.67 2.56 22.41
C ALA A 224 16.27 2.02 21.03
N GLY A 225 17.03 2.38 19.99
CA GLY A 225 16.82 1.86 18.64
C GLY A 225 16.99 0.35 18.54
N LEU A 226 18.08 -0.20 19.10
CA LEU A 226 18.31 -1.64 19.10
C LEU A 226 17.26 -2.40 19.91
N ALA A 227 16.87 -1.86 21.07
CA ALA A 227 15.84 -2.47 21.91
C ALA A 227 14.47 -2.46 21.21
N ALA A 228 14.07 -1.33 20.63
CA ALA A 228 12.81 -1.22 19.90
C ALA A 228 12.77 -2.10 18.65
N GLY A 229 13.85 -2.16 17.87
CA GLY A 229 13.94 -3.05 16.71
C GLY A 229 13.88 -4.52 17.10
N GLY A 230 14.59 -4.93 18.16
CA GLY A 230 14.53 -6.29 18.69
C GLY A 230 13.13 -6.65 19.21
N ALA A 231 12.50 -5.76 19.98
CA ALA A 231 11.15 -5.95 20.48
C ALA A 231 10.10 -5.99 19.35
N ALA A 232 10.25 -5.16 18.32
CA ALA A 232 9.41 -5.18 17.14
C ALA A 232 9.49 -6.53 16.40
N LEU A 233 10.71 -7.03 16.15
CA LEU A 233 10.91 -8.32 15.48
C LEU A 233 10.35 -9.49 16.32
N ALA A 234 10.61 -9.47 17.62
CA ALA A 234 10.08 -10.49 18.54
C ALA A 234 8.55 -10.45 18.62
N GLY A 235 7.95 -9.25 18.66
CA GLY A 235 6.50 -9.08 18.65
C GLY A 235 5.86 -9.58 17.36
N ILE A 236 6.49 -9.35 16.21
CA ILE A 236 6.04 -9.89 14.92
C ILE A 236 6.11 -11.42 14.93
N ALA A 237 7.24 -12.00 15.34
CA ALA A 237 7.37 -13.45 15.44
C ALA A 237 6.35 -14.07 16.42
N ALA A 238 6.13 -13.42 17.56
CA ALA A 238 5.18 -13.86 18.58
C ALA A 238 3.73 -13.84 18.07
N SER A 239 3.40 -12.92 17.16
CA SER A 239 2.04 -12.82 16.60
C SER A 239 1.60 -14.11 15.88
N ALA A 240 2.53 -14.89 15.31
CA ALA A 240 2.24 -16.18 14.70
C ALA A 240 1.66 -17.21 15.70
N PHE A 241 1.97 -17.06 16.99
CA PHE A 241 1.46 -17.92 18.06
C PHE A 241 0.22 -17.35 18.75
N VAL A 242 0.09 -16.01 18.76
CA VAL A 242 -1.07 -15.33 19.36
C VAL A 242 -2.27 -15.33 18.40
N GLY A 243 -2.03 -15.19 17.09
CA GLY A 243 -3.06 -15.18 16.06
C GLY A 243 -4.06 -16.35 16.15
N PRO A 244 -3.59 -17.61 16.25
CA PRO A 244 -4.49 -18.75 16.33
C PRO A 244 -5.43 -18.72 17.54
N ALA A 245 -5.01 -18.09 18.65
CA ALA A 245 -5.86 -17.94 19.84
C ALA A 245 -7.06 -16.99 19.61
N ILE A 246 -6.99 -16.15 18.57
CA ILE A 246 -8.08 -15.24 18.15
C ILE A 246 -8.64 -15.61 16.78
N GLY A 247 -8.40 -16.85 16.30
CA GLY A 247 -8.95 -17.35 15.04
C GLY A 247 -8.25 -16.86 13.77
N VAL A 248 -7.02 -16.33 13.88
CA VAL A 248 -6.23 -15.86 12.74
C VAL A 248 -5.05 -16.80 12.49
N ASP A 249 -4.89 -17.30 11.27
CA ASP A 249 -3.77 -18.18 10.96
C ASP A 249 -2.40 -17.52 11.20
N PRO A 250 -1.34 -18.30 11.50
CA PRO A 250 -0.04 -17.77 11.86
C PRO A 250 0.56 -16.79 10.84
N MET A 251 0.41 -17.05 9.55
CA MET A 251 0.98 -16.20 8.49
C MET A 251 0.23 -14.85 8.37
N PRO A 252 -1.10 -14.80 8.19
CA PRO A 252 -1.85 -13.54 8.23
C PRO A 252 -1.62 -12.74 9.52
N ALA A 253 -1.56 -13.40 10.68
CA ALA A 253 -1.26 -12.73 11.95
C ALA A 253 0.10 -12.01 11.93
N THR A 254 1.12 -12.64 11.31
CA THR A 254 2.45 -12.07 11.12
C THR A 254 2.43 -10.86 10.19
N VAL A 255 1.63 -10.91 9.12
CA VAL A 255 1.45 -9.76 8.19
C VAL A 255 0.74 -8.60 8.90
N LEU A 256 -0.35 -8.88 9.62
CA LEU A 256 -1.09 -7.90 10.44
C LEU A 256 -0.18 -7.23 11.47
N ALA A 257 0.64 -8.02 12.17
CA ALA A 257 1.58 -7.50 13.15
C ALA A 257 2.65 -6.62 12.49
N SER A 258 3.18 -7.04 11.34
CA SER A 258 4.23 -6.32 10.61
C SER A 258 3.74 -4.98 10.05
N ILE A 259 2.52 -4.93 9.50
CA ILE A 259 2.02 -3.77 8.77
C ILE A 259 1.21 -2.82 9.65
N ALA A 260 0.43 -3.36 10.59
CA ALA A 260 -0.49 -2.57 11.40
C ALA A 260 0.02 -2.37 12.83
N VAL A 261 0.19 -3.47 13.56
CA VAL A 261 0.36 -3.42 15.02
C VAL A 261 1.71 -2.82 15.40
N VAL A 262 2.81 -3.32 14.82
CA VAL A 262 4.15 -2.84 15.18
C VAL A 262 4.41 -1.39 14.77
N PRO A 263 4.06 -0.93 13.55
CA PRO A 263 4.18 0.49 13.22
C PRO A 263 3.36 1.39 14.15
N ALA A 264 2.10 1.05 14.44
CA ALA A 264 1.26 1.81 15.36
C ALA A 264 1.83 1.81 16.79
N ALA A 265 2.29 0.65 17.28
CA ALA A 265 2.91 0.53 18.60
C ALA A 265 4.24 1.28 18.71
N THR A 266 5.04 1.28 17.64
CA THR A 266 6.30 2.03 17.57
C THR A 266 6.03 3.53 17.60
N TYR A 267 5.03 4.00 16.84
CA TYR A 267 4.60 5.40 16.86
C TYR A 267 4.07 5.81 18.24
N ALA A 268 3.23 4.96 18.85
CA ALA A 268 2.74 5.14 20.21
C ALA A 268 3.89 5.24 21.24
N GLY A 269 4.88 4.34 21.13
CA GLY A 269 6.09 4.35 21.97
C GLY A 269 6.94 5.61 21.80
N GLY A 270 7.02 6.15 20.59
CA GLY A 270 7.69 7.42 20.33
C GLY A 270 7.05 8.60 21.07
N GLY A 271 5.73 8.71 21.02
CA GLY A 271 5.00 9.75 21.77
C GLY A 271 4.95 9.50 23.27
N ALA A 272 5.09 8.25 23.72
CA ALA A 272 5.25 7.91 25.14
C ALA A 272 6.48 8.56 25.78
N VAL A 273 7.51 8.93 24.98
CA VAL A 273 8.71 9.62 25.46
C VAL A 273 8.55 11.14 25.47
N ARG A 274 7.53 11.70 24.80
CA ARG A 274 7.35 13.16 24.67
C ARG A 274 6.27 13.69 25.62
N PRO A 275 6.60 14.48 26.66
CA PRO A 275 5.66 14.87 27.73
C PRO A 275 4.30 15.43 27.26
N TYR A 276 4.29 16.21 26.17
CA TYR A 276 3.08 16.82 25.61
C TYR A 276 2.18 15.84 24.84
N GLU A 277 2.71 14.69 24.41
CA GLU A 277 1.99 13.67 23.64
C GLU A 277 1.57 12.48 24.53
N ARG A 278 2.35 12.13 25.57
CA ARG A 278 2.09 10.96 26.44
C ARG A 278 0.65 10.84 26.95
N PRO A 279 -0.02 11.93 27.40
CA PRO A 279 -1.40 11.81 27.88
C PRO A 279 -2.38 11.30 26.82
N GLY A 280 -2.04 11.46 25.53
CA GLY A 280 -2.83 10.96 24.40
C GLY A 280 -2.90 9.44 24.31
N LEU A 281 -1.94 8.72 24.93
CA LEU A 281 -1.99 7.26 25.01
C LEU A 281 -3.18 6.76 25.84
N VAL A 282 -3.61 7.54 26.83
CA VAL A 282 -4.83 7.23 27.60
C VAL A 282 -6.03 7.26 26.66
N LEU A 283 -6.13 8.27 25.78
CA LEU A 283 -7.21 8.34 24.79
C LEU A 283 -7.18 7.15 23.83
N ALA A 284 -6.01 6.82 23.27
CA ALA A 284 -5.87 5.67 22.38
C ALA A 284 -6.24 4.35 23.10
N GLY A 285 -5.75 4.17 24.32
CA GLY A 285 -6.06 3.01 25.17
C GLY A 285 -7.54 2.92 25.53
N THR A 286 -8.20 4.05 25.81
CA THR A 286 -9.65 4.10 26.06
C THR A 286 -10.46 3.72 24.83
N ILE A 287 -10.06 4.16 23.63
CA ILE A 287 -10.75 3.78 22.39
C ILE A 287 -10.58 2.29 22.10
N ILE A 288 -9.33 1.80 22.09
CA ILE A 288 -9.04 0.39 21.78
C ILE A 288 -9.62 -0.53 22.86
N GLY A 289 -9.35 -0.23 24.13
CA GLY A 289 -9.86 -0.99 25.27
C GLY A 289 -11.39 -0.94 25.36
N GLY A 290 -11.99 0.23 25.16
CA GLY A 290 -13.44 0.39 25.16
C GLY A 290 -14.14 -0.39 24.05
N ALA A 291 -13.54 -0.46 22.86
CA ALA A 291 -14.03 -1.26 21.76
C ALA A 291 -13.93 -2.76 22.06
N LEU A 292 -12.77 -3.23 22.54
CA LEU A 292 -12.56 -4.65 22.90
C LEU A 292 -13.45 -5.09 24.06
N LEU A 293 -13.57 -4.27 25.11
CA LEU A 293 -14.47 -4.52 26.23
C LEU A 293 -15.93 -4.53 25.80
N GLY A 294 -16.32 -3.62 24.91
CA GLY A 294 -17.67 -3.58 24.34
C GLY A 294 -17.98 -4.86 23.57
N ALA A 295 -17.07 -5.29 22.70
CA ALA A 295 -17.21 -6.53 21.94
C ALA A 295 -17.33 -7.76 22.85
N ALA A 296 -16.44 -7.87 23.86
CA ALA A 296 -16.49 -8.98 24.81
C ALA A 296 -17.76 -8.97 25.69
N ALA A 297 -18.26 -7.79 26.08
CA ALA A 297 -19.49 -7.67 26.85
C ALA A 297 -20.74 -8.02 26.03
N VAL A 298 -20.79 -7.60 24.77
CA VAL A 298 -21.85 -7.97 23.83
C VAL A 298 -21.89 -9.48 23.62
N ASP A 299 -20.72 -10.09 23.39
CA ASP A 299 -20.59 -11.55 23.20
C ASP A 299 -21.01 -12.32 24.47
N ALA A 300 -20.56 -11.88 25.65
CA ALA A 300 -20.89 -12.53 26.92
C ALA A 300 -22.38 -12.44 27.30
N VAL A 301 -23.06 -11.34 26.94
CA VAL A 301 -24.49 -11.14 27.23
C VAL A 301 -25.38 -11.68 26.11
N GLY A 302 -24.84 -11.84 24.90
CA GLY A 302 -25.55 -12.35 23.73
C GLY A 302 -26.44 -11.31 23.04
N PHE A 303 -26.08 -10.02 23.09
CA PHE A 303 -26.81 -9.00 22.34
C PHE A 303 -26.54 -9.14 20.84
N ALA A 304 -27.59 -9.12 20.02
CA ALA A 304 -27.45 -9.14 18.58
C ALA A 304 -26.84 -7.82 18.07
N GLY A 305 -25.74 -7.93 17.32
CA GLY A 305 -25.17 -6.80 16.58
C GLY A 305 -26.00 -6.44 15.34
N PRO A 306 -25.58 -5.38 14.61
CA PRO A 306 -26.19 -5.04 13.34
C PRO A 306 -26.17 -6.20 12.36
N GLN A 307 -27.26 -6.40 11.61
CA GLN A 307 -27.33 -7.33 10.48
C GLN A 307 -26.59 -6.75 9.27
N SER A 308 -25.28 -6.57 9.41
CA SER A 308 -24.44 -6.00 8.37
C SER A 308 -24.22 -7.00 7.24
N TRP A 309 -24.33 -6.51 6.00
CA TRP A 309 -23.86 -7.20 4.80
C TRP A 309 -22.33 -7.20 4.69
N VAL A 310 -21.64 -6.35 5.46
CA VAL A 310 -20.18 -6.27 5.52
C VAL A 310 -19.71 -7.13 6.67
N ASP A 311 -19.80 -8.44 6.48
CA ASP A 311 -19.27 -9.43 7.39
C ASP A 311 -17.97 -10.05 6.84
N TRP A 312 -17.39 -10.96 7.62
CA TRP A 312 -16.18 -11.65 7.19
C TRP A 312 -16.41 -12.50 5.94
N GLN A 313 -17.61 -13.06 5.79
CA GLN A 313 -18.02 -13.84 4.64
C GLN A 313 -18.03 -12.99 3.36
N PHE A 314 -18.58 -11.78 3.41
CA PHE A 314 -18.61 -10.84 2.29
C PHE A 314 -17.21 -10.49 1.78
N LEU A 315 -16.22 -10.38 2.67
CA LEU A 315 -14.84 -10.09 2.28
C LEU A 315 -14.06 -11.30 1.76
N THR A 316 -14.47 -12.53 2.12
CA THR A 316 -13.71 -13.76 1.85
C THR A 316 -14.35 -14.67 0.80
N ASN A 317 -15.66 -14.56 0.56
CA ASN A 317 -16.34 -15.37 -0.44
C ASN A 317 -16.13 -14.88 -1.87
N SER A 318 -16.25 -15.81 -2.82
CA SER A 318 -16.32 -15.51 -4.25
C SER A 318 -17.65 -14.86 -4.65
N HIS A 319 -17.71 -14.34 -5.88
CA HIS A 319 -18.98 -13.85 -6.44
C HIS A 319 -20.01 -14.99 -6.48
N SER A 320 -21.26 -14.69 -6.12
CA SER A 320 -22.37 -15.64 -6.11
C SER A 320 -23.61 -14.99 -6.73
N SER A 321 -24.44 -15.79 -7.41
CA SER A 321 -25.77 -15.36 -7.90
C SER A 321 -26.81 -15.28 -6.77
N THR A 322 -26.57 -15.95 -5.65
CA THR A 322 -27.34 -15.81 -4.41
C THR A 322 -26.74 -14.69 -3.57
N ALA A 323 -27.54 -13.65 -3.28
CA ALA A 323 -27.11 -12.44 -2.58
C ALA A 323 -26.43 -12.72 -1.23
N GLU A 324 -26.97 -13.65 -0.43
CA GLU A 324 -26.44 -14.02 0.89
C GLU A 324 -25.02 -14.61 0.84
N ASN A 325 -24.63 -15.21 -0.29
CA ASN A 325 -23.31 -15.83 -0.47
C ASN A 325 -22.37 -14.98 -1.31
N ALA A 326 -22.80 -13.80 -1.76
CA ALA A 326 -21.99 -12.95 -2.63
C ALA A 326 -20.86 -12.33 -1.82
N GLY A 327 -19.62 -12.60 -2.21
CA GLY A 327 -18.46 -11.92 -1.66
C GLY A 327 -17.70 -11.10 -2.69
N LEU A 328 -16.82 -10.23 -2.20
CA LEU A 328 -16.01 -9.27 -2.94
C LEU A 328 -14.56 -9.77 -3.15
N TYR A 329 -14.22 -10.94 -2.62
CA TYR A 329 -12.86 -11.44 -2.56
C TYR A 329 -12.13 -11.41 -3.94
N PRO A 330 -12.72 -11.92 -5.05
CA PRO A 330 -12.06 -11.90 -6.36
C PRO A 330 -11.86 -10.49 -6.91
N ALA A 331 -12.77 -9.55 -6.60
CA ALA A 331 -12.65 -8.16 -7.03
C ALA A 331 -11.52 -7.43 -6.29
N ILE A 332 -11.36 -7.69 -4.98
CA ILE A 332 -10.25 -7.16 -4.19
C ILE A 332 -8.91 -7.73 -4.71
N GLY A 333 -8.81 -9.07 -4.80
CA GLY A 333 -7.59 -9.73 -5.27
C GLY A 333 -7.20 -9.32 -6.69
N GLY A 334 -8.18 -9.25 -7.61
CA GLY A 334 -7.97 -8.78 -8.98
C GLY A 334 -7.50 -7.34 -9.04
N SER A 335 -8.08 -6.44 -8.23
CA SER A 335 -7.68 -5.03 -8.17
C SER A 335 -6.26 -4.86 -7.63
N ILE A 336 -5.90 -5.60 -6.57
CA ILE A 336 -4.55 -5.59 -6.01
C ILE A 336 -3.55 -6.07 -7.06
N LEU A 337 -3.81 -7.20 -7.70
CA LEU A 337 -2.91 -7.76 -8.71
C LEU A 337 -2.75 -6.83 -9.91
N LEU A 338 -3.82 -6.17 -10.34
CA LEU A 338 -3.79 -5.17 -11.40
C LEU A 338 -2.91 -3.98 -11.01
N MET A 339 -3.12 -3.41 -9.82
CA MET A 339 -2.32 -2.28 -9.33
C MET A 339 -0.85 -2.63 -9.17
N VAL A 340 -0.54 -3.83 -8.66
CA VAL A 340 0.83 -4.34 -8.55
C VAL A 340 1.46 -4.48 -9.93
N THR A 341 0.73 -5.03 -10.90
CA THR A 341 1.21 -5.20 -12.29
C THR A 341 1.48 -3.85 -12.94
N VAL A 342 0.55 -2.89 -12.81
CA VAL A 342 0.74 -1.52 -13.30
C VAL A 342 1.97 -0.90 -12.67
N ALA A 343 2.11 -0.96 -11.35
CA ALA A 343 3.26 -0.40 -10.65
C ALA A 343 4.58 -1.04 -11.10
N MET A 344 4.63 -2.36 -11.28
CA MET A 344 5.84 -3.07 -11.73
C MET A 344 6.26 -2.69 -13.15
N LEU A 345 5.31 -2.45 -14.05
CA LEU A 345 5.60 -2.08 -15.43
C LEU A 345 5.90 -0.58 -15.55
N SER A 346 5.04 0.26 -14.98
CA SER A 346 5.15 1.71 -15.12
C SER A 346 6.27 2.32 -14.31
N PHE A 347 6.47 1.89 -13.06
CA PHE A 347 7.41 2.58 -12.18
C PHE A 347 8.85 2.60 -12.73
N PRO A 348 9.43 1.47 -13.19
CA PRO A 348 10.78 1.47 -13.75
C PRO A 348 10.87 2.26 -15.07
N LEU A 349 9.84 2.16 -15.92
CA LEU A 349 9.81 2.81 -17.23
C LEU A 349 9.64 4.32 -17.09
N GLY A 350 8.65 4.78 -16.33
CA GLY A 350 8.39 6.20 -16.07
C GLY A 350 9.54 6.89 -15.36
N VAL A 351 10.06 6.30 -14.27
CA VAL A 351 11.22 6.87 -13.56
C VAL A 351 12.47 6.85 -14.42
N GLY A 352 12.72 5.75 -15.15
CA GLY A 352 13.87 5.64 -16.04
C GLY A 352 13.84 6.66 -17.18
N ALA A 353 12.68 6.85 -17.80
CA ALA A 353 12.48 7.85 -18.85
C ALA A 353 12.67 9.28 -18.30
N ALA A 354 12.06 9.60 -17.16
CA ALA A 354 12.20 10.92 -16.53
C ALA A 354 13.67 11.24 -16.17
N VAL A 355 14.39 10.31 -15.54
CA VAL A 355 15.80 10.49 -15.20
C VAL A 355 16.66 10.65 -16.45
N TYR A 356 16.40 9.87 -17.51
CA TYR A 356 17.13 10.01 -18.76
C TYR A 356 16.89 11.37 -19.43
N LEU A 357 15.63 11.80 -19.53
CA LEU A 357 15.26 13.06 -20.20
C LEU A 357 15.76 14.29 -19.44
N GLU A 358 15.76 14.25 -18.11
CA GLU A 358 16.15 15.39 -17.28
C GLU A 358 17.66 15.48 -17.06
N GLU A 359 18.34 14.35 -16.80
CA GLU A 359 19.74 14.36 -16.38
C GLU A 359 20.73 14.02 -17.52
N TYR A 360 20.32 13.20 -18.49
CA TYR A 360 21.25 12.63 -19.49
C TYR A 360 21.00 13.10 -20.92
N ALA A 361 19.77 13.49 -21.27
CA ALA A 361 19.41 13.82 -22.65
C ALA A 361 19.97 15.20 -23.04
N PRO A 362 20.90 15.27 -24.02
CA PRO A 362 21.41 16.55 -24.50
C PRO A 362 20.30 17.32 -25.21
N ASP A 363 20.26 18.64 -25.02
CA ASP A 363 19.26 19.52 -25.64
C ASP A 363 19.46 19.59 -27.16
N ASN A 364 18.81 18.67 -27.88
CA ASN A 364 18.92 18.50 -29.31
C ASN A 364 17.54 18.26 -29.94
N ARG A 365 17.47 18.24 -31.27
CA ARG A 365 16.20 18.07 -32.00
C ARG A 365 15.50 16.75 -31.69
N PHE A 366 16.25 15.72 -31.28
CA PHE A 366 15.68 14.43 -30.90
C PHE A 366 14.98 14.52 -29.54
N LYS A 367 15.60 15.15 -28.53
CA LYS A 367 14.97 15.43 -27.23
C LYS A 367 13.67 16.21 -27.42
N ARG A 368 13.74 17.31 -28.17
CA ARG A 368 12.55 18.15 -28.46
C ARG A 368 11.45 17.41 -29.22
N LEU A 369 11.80 16.46 -30.09
CA LEU A 369 10.81 15.59 -30.74
C LEU A 369 10.14 14.67 -29.72
N VAL A 370 10.93 14.05 -28.83
CA VAL A 370 10.41 13.18 -27.77
C VAL A 370 9.49 13.95 -26.82
N ASP A 371 9.91 15.12 -26.33
CA ASP A 371 9.11 15.97 -25.42
C ASP A 371 7.75 16.36 -26.02
N VAL A 372 7.73 16.71 -27.32
CA VAL A 372 6.49 17.04 -28.03
C VAL A 372 5.57 15.82 -28.16
N ASN A 373 6.13 14.63 -28.45
CA ASN A 373 5.34 13.41 -28.56
C ASN A 373 4.76 12.99 -27.20
N ILE A 374 5.55 13.08 -26.13
CA ILE A 374 5.09 12.81 -24.76
C ILE A 374 3.95 13.77 -24.39
N SER A 375 4.14 15.07 -24.62
CA SER A 375 3.10 16.08 -24.35
C SER A 375 1.81 15.84 -25.14
N ASN A 376 1.92 15.45 -26.41
CA ASN A 376 0.76 15.13 -27.25
C ASN A 376 0.05 13.85 -26.78
N LEU A 377 0.81 12.83 -26.38
CA LEU A 377 0.28 11.59 -25.86
C LEU A 377 -0.40 11.82 -24.49
N ALA A 378 0.15 12.65 -23.62
CA ALA A 378 -0.47 13.00 -22.33
C ALA A 378 -1.85 13.66 -22.49
N GLY A 379 -2.08 14.36 -23.60
CA GLY A 379 -3.38 14.96 -23.94
C GLY A 379 -4.43 14.00 -24.49
N VAL A 380 -4.08 12.74 -24.76
CA VAL A 380 -5.02 11.76 -25.33
C VAL A 380 -5.95 11.20 -24.24
N PRO A 381 -7.28 11.13 -24.47
CA PRO A 381 -8.21 10.56 -23.50
C PRO A 381 -7.90 9.09 -23.15
N SER A 382 -8.08 8.72 -21.89
CA SER A 382 -7.79 7.35 -21.37
C SER A 382 -8.54 6.23 -22.12
N VAL A 383 -9.73 6.51 -22.66
CA VAL A 383 -10.51 5.54 -23.47
C VAL A 383 -9.75 5.09 -24.71
N VAL A 384 -9.01 6.00 -25.36
CA VAL A 384 -8.21 5.68 -26.55
C VAL A 384 -7.08 4.72 -26.18
N TYR A 385 -6.44 4.91 -25.02
CA TYR A 385 -5.41 4.00 -24.51
C TYR A 385 -5.98 2.61 -24.20
N GLY A 386 -7.20 2.52 -23.67
CA GLY A 386 -7.89 1.25 -23.48
C GLY A 386 -8.11 0.49 -24.79
N LEU A 387 -8.57 1.18 -25.84
CA LEU A 387 -8.74 0.59 -27.18
C LEU A 387 -7.41 0.24 -27.85
N LEU A 388 -6.37 1.06 -27.66
CA LEU A 388 -5.02 0.79 -28.17
C LEU A 388 -4.42 -0.45 -27.52
N GLY A 389 -4.56 -0.60 -26.19
CA GLY A 389 -4.10 -1.81 -25.49
C GLY A 389 -4.79 -3.07 -26.00
N LEU A 390 -6.11 -3.01 -26.25
CA LEU A 390 -6.84 -4.11 -26.88
C LEU A 390 -6.27 -4.44 -28.28
N GLY A 391 -6.08 -3.43 -29.13
CA GLY A 391 -5.54 -3.62 -30.48
C GLY A 391 -4.12 -4.19 -30.51
N VAL A 392 -3.23 -3.70 -29.65
CA VAL A 392 -1.82 -4.13 -29.63
C VAL A 392 -1.67 -5.49 -28.96
N PHE A 393 -2.17 -5.65 -27.73
CA PHE A 393 -1.92 -6.87 -26.96
C PHE A 393 -2.80 -8.04 -27.40
N VAL A 394 -4.09 -7.80 -27.63
CA VAL A 394 -5.03 -8.87 -27.95
C VAL A 394 -5.04 -9.15 -29.45
N THR A 395 -5.25 -8.12 -30.27
CA THR A 395 -5.42 -8.31 -31.72
C THR A 395 -4.09 -8.58 -32.43
N TYR A 396 -3.04 -7.81 -32.15
CA TYR A 396 -1.76 -7.93 -32.86
C TYR A 396 -0.84 -9.01 -32.25
N LEU A 397 -0.68 -9.02 -30.93
CA LEU A 397 0.18 -10.00 -30.24
C LEU A 397 -0.55 -11.32 -29.87
N GLY A 398 -1.83 -11.45 -30.22
CA GLY A 398 -2.62 -12.67 -30.04
C GLY A 398 -2.81 -13.08 -28.58
N GLN A 399 -2.69 -12.16 -27.63
CA GLN A 399 -2.79 -12.50 -26.21
C GLN A 399 -4.26 -12.66 -25.76
N PRO A 400 -4.57 -13.58 -24.84
CA PRO A 400 -5.93 -13.85 -24.39
C PRO A 400 -6.52 -12.67 -23.59
N THR A 401 -7.77 -12.29 -23.88
CA THR A 401 -8.49 -11.25 -23.13
C THR A 401 -8.69 -11.62 -21.66
N GLY A 402 -8.81 -10.61 -20.80
CA GLY A 402 -9.19 -10.79 -19.38
C GLY A 402 -8.05 -11.21 -18.45
N THR A 403 -6.80 -11.21 -18.91
CA THR A 403 -5.64 -11.43 -18.02
C THR A 403 -5.20 -10.14 -17.34
N VAL A 404 -4.80 -10.25 -16.08
CA VAL A 404 -4.32 -9.10 -15.29
C VAL A 404 -3.05 -8.50 -15.89
N LEU A 405 -2.22 -9.31 -16.55
CA LEU A 405 -1.01 -8.85 -17.22
C LEU A 405 -1.32 -7.88 -18.37
N ILE A 406 -2.31 -8.19 -19.21
CA ILE A 406 -2.70 -7.32 -20.35
C ILE A 406 -3.42 -6.08 -19.85
N GLY A 407 -4.32 -6.23 -18.87
CA GLY A 407 -5.00 -5.10 -18.24
C GLY A 407 -4.00 -4.14 -17.60
N GLY A 408 -3.03 -4.69 -16.85
CA GLY A 408 -1.95 -3.94 -16.23
C GLY A 408 -1.03 -3.28 -17.25
N ALA A 409 -0.62 -3.98 -18.32
CA ALA A 409 0.21 -3.41 -19.39
C ALA A 409 -0.52 -2.26 -20.13
N THR A 410 -1.82 -2.40 -20.37
CA THR A 410 -2.64 -1.35 -21.00
C THR A 410 -2.73 -0.10 -20.13
N LEU A 411 -2.96 -0.29 -18.82
CA LEU A 411 -2.97 0.82 -17.86
C LEU A 411 -1.59 1.43 -17.66
N ALA A 412 -0.53 0.62 -17.73
CA ALA A 412 0.84 1.09 -17.60
C ALA A 412 1.23 2.04 -18.75
N LEU A 413 0.83 1.69 -19.99
CA LEU A 413 0.98 2.57 -21.15
C LEU A 413 0.32 3.94 -20.93
N HIS A 414 -0.85 3.97 -20.28
CA HIS A 414 -1.53 5.22 -19.96
C HIS A 414 -0.79 6.01 -18.87
N ALA A 415 -0.34 5.34 -17.80
CA ALA A 415 0.31 5.97 -16.66
C ALA A 415 1.69 6.56 -16.98
N ASP A 416 2.51 5.87 -17.78
CA ASP A 416 3.88 6.30 -18.10
C ASP A 416 3.94 7.60 -18.91
N ILE A 417 2.91 7.84 -19.71
CA ILE A 417 2.79 9.03 -20.56
C ILE A 417 2.38 10.26 -19.75
N VAL A 418 1.76 10.09 -18.58
CA VAL A 418 1.31 11.19 -17.72
C VAL A 418 2.41 11.64 -16.74
N VAL A 419 3.39 10.78 -16.47
CA VAL A 419 4.48 11.03 -15.51
C VAL A 419 5.74 11.59 -16.18
N ALA A 420 5.93 11.33 -17.48
CA ALA A 420 6.95 11.96 -18.31
C ALA A 420 6.45 13.29 -18.88
#